data_AF-A0A3B8VZK9-F1
#
_entry.id   AF-A0A3B8VZK9-F1
#
_cell.length_a   1.000
_cell.length_b   1.000
_cell.length_c   1.000
_cell.angle_alpha   90.00
_cell.angle_beta   90.00
_cell.angle_gamma   90.00
#
_symmetry.space_group_name_H-M   'P 1'
#
loop_
_entity.id
_entity.type
_entity.pdbx_description
1 polymer ?
#
loop_
_entity_poly.entity_id
_entity_poly.type
_entity_poly.pdbx_seq_one_letter_code
_entity_poly.pdbx_strand_id
1 'polypeptide(L)'
;MVSLEHSRLLLSGLVSTDEFSKKLAHQTNEDEIFAKLPAEFKTRDALNLCETLKISGTTMKRLLAEYVKENRLAKQRKGCYQKVAQEAS
;
A
#
# COMPACT_ATOMS: atom_id res chain seq x y z
N MET A 1 -1.69 10.74 51.99
CA MET A 1 -1.98 9.36 51.56
C MET A 1 -2.96 9.44 50.41
N VAL A 2 -2.52 9.12 49.18
CA VAL A 2 -3.34 9.21 47.97
C VAL A 2 -4.20 7.94 47.88
N SER A 3 -5.51 8.09 47.92
CA SER A 3 -6.46 6.98 47.78
C SER A 3 -6.55 6.57 46.31
N LEU A 4 -6.19 5.33 46.03
CA LEU A 4 -6.25 4.69 44.71
C LEU A 4 -7.67 4.20 44.44
N GLU A 5 -8.55 5.09 43.99
CA GLU A 5 -9.81 4.71 43.33
C GLU A 5 -9.63 4.75 41.81
N HIS A 6 -8.93 3.77 41.27
CA HIS A 6 -9.00 3.46 39.83
C HIS A 6 -9.44 2.02 39.65
N SER A 7 -10.73 1.83 39.93
CA SER A 7 -11.68 1.00 39.20
C SER A 7 -11.08 0.04 38.17
N ARG A 8 -10.85 -1.18 38.65
CA ARG A 8 -11.30 -2.47 38.08
C ARG A 8 -12.01 -2.35 36.70
N LEU A 9 -11.24 -2.20 35.63
CA LEU A 9 -11.74 -2.21 34.24
C LEU A 9 -10.91 -3.14 33.34
N LEU A 10 -10.31 -4.18 33.93
CA LEU A 10 -9.55 -5.21 33.21
C LEU A 10 -10.23 -6.59 33.21
N LEU A 11 -11.50 -6.70 33.64
CA LEU A 11 -12.20 -7.98 33.77
C LEU A 11 -13.60 -8.04 33.14
N SER A 12 -14.03 -7.02 32.41
CA SER A 12 -15.21 -7.15 31.53
C SER A 12 -14.72 -7.56 30.14
N GLY A 13 -14.76 -8.86 29.87
CA GLY A 13 -14.52 -9.48 28.55
C GLY A 13 -15.52 -9.07 27.47
N LEU A 14 -15.78 -7.77 27.32
CA LEU A 14 -16.28 -7.18 26.10
C LEU A 14 -15.06 -6.96 25.22
N VAL A 15 -14.70 -8.00 24.47
CA VAL A 15 -14.08 -7.78 23.16
C VAL A 15 -15.09 -6.95 22.40
N SER A 16 -14.90 -5.63 22.39
CA SER A 16 -15.54 -4.77 21.40
C SER A 16 -15.10 -5.31 20.04
N THR A 17 -15.90 -6.20 19.48
CA THR A 17 -15.90 -6.51 18.06
C THR A 17 -16.39 -5.25 17.37
N ASP A 18 -15.47 -4.31 17.27
CA ASP A 18 -15.67 -3.05 16.59
C ASP A 18 -15.87 -3.37 15.11
N GLU A 19 -17.10 -3.18 14.64
CA GLU A 19 -17.46 -3.26 13.22
C GLU A 19 -16.65 -2.27 12.36
N PHE A 20 -15.81 -1.39 12.94
CA PHE A 20 -14.79 -0.65 12.17
C PHE A 20 -13.64 -1.51 11.67
N SER A 21 -13.35 -2.67 12.26
CA SER A 21 -12.21 -3.49 11.80
C SER A 21 -12.46 -4.14 10.43
N LYS A 22 -13.69 -4.09 9.91
CA LYS A 22 -14.00 -4.49 8.53
C LYS A 22 -13.62 -3.45 7.47
N LYS A 23 -13.21 -2.23 7.84
CA LYS A 23 -13.03 -1.14 6.88
C LYS A 23 -11.66 -0.98 6.24
N LEU A 24 -10.65 -1.79 6.57
CA LEU A 24 -9.31 -1.55 6.03
C LEU A 24 -8.55 -2.82 5.61
N ALA A 25 -9.26 -3.80 5.07
CA ALA A 25 -8.64 -4.87 4.28
C ALA A 25 -8.74 -4.56 2.78
N HIS A 26 -8.45 -3.32 2.37
CA HIS A 26 -7.82 -3.14 1.07
C HIS A 26 -6.35 -3.54 1.24
N GLN A 27 -6.13 -4.85 1.43
CA GLN A 27 -4.86 -5.46 1.04
C GLN A 27 -4.79 -5.24 -0.47
N THR A 28 -4.26 -4.08 -0.81
CA THR A 28 -3.93 -3.76 -2.18
C THR A 28 -2.80 -4.73 -2.48
N ASN A 29 -3.03 -5.76 -3.31
CA ASN A 29 -1.97 -6.71 -3.65
C ASN A 29 -0.92 -5.97 -4.49
N GLU A 30 0.03 -5.33 -3.81
CA GLU A 30 1.08 -4.49 -4.40
C GLU A 30 1.83 -5.28 -5.47
N ASP A 31 2.14 -6.54 -5.18
CA ASP A 31 2.78 -7.47 -6.12
C ASP A 31 1.91 -7.78 -7.35
N GLU A 32 0.58 -7.84 -7.23
CA GLU A 32 -0.30 -8.01 -8.41
C GLU A 32 -0.29 -6.76 -9.29
N ILE A 33 -0.27 -5.56 -8.69
CA ILE A 33 -0.14 -4.31 -9.44
C ILE A 33 1.19 -4.30 -10.17
N PHE A 34 2.27 -4.67 -9.47
CA PHE A 34 3.58 -4.74 -10.07
C PHE A 34 3.57 -5.74 -11.23
N ALA A 35 3.00 -6.93 -11.08
CA ALA A 35 2.91 -7.93 -12.14
C ALA A 35 2.15 -7.43 -13.38
N LYS A 36 1.06 -6.67 -13.20
CA LYS A 36 0.24 -6.13 -14.31
C LYS A 36 0.88 -4.96 -15.05
N LEU A 37 1.87 -4.29 -14.47
CA LEU A 37 2.56 -3.19 -15.15
C LEU A 37 3.42 -3.72 -16.31
N PRO A 38 3.48 -3.04 -17.46
CA PRO A 38 4.40 -3.42 -18.53
C PRO A 38 5.87 -3.21 -18.10
N ALA A 39 6.81 -3.74 -18.88
CA ALA A 39 8.25 -3.55 -18.65
C ALA A 39 8.64 -2.06 -18.69
N GLU A 40 8.02 -1.28 -19.58
CA GLU A 40 8.13 0.17 -19.66
C GLU A 40 6.74 0.78 -19.65
N PHE A 41 6.52 1.81 -18.83
CA PHE A 41 5.21 2.45 -18.71
C PHE A 41 5.32 3.92 -18.30
N LYS A 42 4.29 4.70 -18.64
CA LYS A 42 4.15 6.08 -18.17
C LYS A 42 3.32 6.13 -16.90
N THR A 43 3.44 7.21 -16.13
CA THR A 43 2.59 7.46 -14.96
C THR A 43 1.11 7.42 -15.31
N ARG A 44 0.72 7.84 -16.52
CA ARG A 44 -0.67 7.76 -16.99
C ARG A 44 -1.16 6.32 -17.09
N ASP A 45 -0.32 5.41 -17.60
CA ASP A 45 -0.67 4.00 -17.74
C ASP A 45 -0.85 3.33 -16.37
N ALA A 46 0.01 3.69 -15.42
CA ALA A 46 -0.14 3.30 -14.02
C ALA A 46 -1.44 3.84 -13.41
N LEU A 47 -1.78 5.12 -13.64
CA LEU A 47 -3.03 5.71 -13.14
C LEU A 47 -4.28 5.07 -13.75
N ASN A 48 -4.25 4.67 -15.03
CA ASN A 48 -5.36 3.94 -15.65
C ASN A 48 -5.54 2.54 -15.03
N LEU A 49 -4.44 1.87 -14.65
CA LEU A 49 -4.50 0.63 -13.87
C LEU A 49 -5.12 0.86 -12.48
N CYS A 50 -4.94 2.03 -11.87
CA CYS A 50 -5.60 2.38 -10.61
C CYS A 50 -7.13 2.42 -10.73
N GLU A 51 -7.64 3.00 -11.82
CA GLU A 51 -9.09 3.04 -12.07
C GLU A 51 -9.66 1.62 -12.20
N THR A 52 -8.94 0.74 -12.89
CA THR A 52 -9.32 -0.66 -13.08
C THR A 52 -9.30 -1.44 -11.77
N LEU A 53 -8.32 -1.16 -10.90
CA LEU A 53 -8.12 -1.84 -9.63
C LEU A 53 -8.84 -1.15 -8.45
N LYS A 54 -9.59 -0.06 -8.70
CA LYS A 54 -10.23 0.79 -7.67
C LYS A 54 -9.26 1.27 -6.59
N ILE A 55 -8.03 1.58 -6.99
CA ILE A 55 -6.98 2.08 -6.10
C ILE A 55 -6.94 3.61 -6.19
N SER A 56 -6.71 4.28 -5.07
CA SER A 56 -6.49 5.73 -5.10
C SER A 56 -5.20 6.07 -5.85
N GLY A 57 -5.25 7.08 -6.73
CA GLY A 57 -4.07 7.57 -7.43
C GLY A 57 -2.96 8.09 -6.50
N THR A 58 -3.29 8.49 -5.26
CA THR A 58 -2.29 8.83 -4.23
C THR A 58 -1.51 7.61 -3.76
N THR A 59 -2.20 6.49 -3.54
CA THR A 59 -1.58 5.21 -3.16
C THR A 59 -0.65 4.71 -4.26
N MET A 60 -1.06 4.78 -5.53
CA MET A 60 -0.19 4.36 -6.63
C MET A 60 1.07 5.21 -6.76
N LYS A 61 0.97 6.53 -6.58
CA LYS A 61 2.16 7.40 -6.59
C LYS A 61 3.14 7.02 -5.48
N ARG A 62 2.63 6.63 -4.31
CA ARG A 62 3.43 6.14 -3.20
C ARG A 62 4.09 4.81 -3.54
N LEU A 63 3.34 3.86 -4.09
CA LEU A 63 3.84 2.56 -4.55
C LEU A 63 4.94 2.70 -5.60
N LEU A 64 4.73 3.56 -6.61
CA LEU A 64 5.76 3.83 -7.62
C LEU A 64 7.03 4.43 -7.01
N ALA A 65 6.89 5.27 -5.97
CA ALA A 65 8.04 5.81 -5.26
C ALA A 65 8.76 4.73 -4.43
N GLU A 66 8.02 3.84 -3.78
CA GLU A 66 8.56 2.69 -3.03
C GLU A 66 9.28 1.71 -3.96
N TYR A 67 8.70 1.34 -5.10
CA TYR A 67 9.35 0.48 -6.10
C TYR A 67 10.63 1.08 -6.70
N VAL A 68 10.70 2.41 -6.83
CA VAL A 68 11.94 3.09 -7.21
C VAL A 68 12.97 3.02 -6.09
N LYS A 69 12.55 3.19 -4.83
CA LYS A 69 13.42 3.07 -3.66
C LYS A 69 13.97 1.64 -3.48
N GLU A 70 13.17 0.63 -3.81
CA GLU A 70 13.52 -0.79 -3.77
C GLU A 70 14.35 -1.25 -4.99
N ASN A 71 14.70 -0.35 -5.91
CA ASN A 71 15.36 -0.68 -7.19
C ASN A 71 14.58 -1.68 -8.08
N ARG A 72 13.27 -1.86 -7.85
CA ARG A 72 12.38 -2.65 -8.72
C ARG A 72 12.00 -1.87 -9.98
N LEU A 73 11.98 -0.53 -9.90
CA LEU A 73 11.74 0.38 -11.02
C LEU A 73 12.88 1.39 -11.19
N ALA A 74 13.33 1.57 -12.43
CA ALA A 74 14.20 2.67 -12.83
C ALA A 74 13.36 3.80 -13.43
N LYS A 75 13.61 5.04 -12.97
CA LYS A 75 12.99 6.23 -13.55
C LYS A 75 13.82 6.70 -14.75
N GLN A 76 13.33 6.41 -15.96
CA GLN A 76 14.00 6.80 -17.20
C GLN A 76 13.91 8.31 -17.46
N ARG A 77 12.69 8.86 -17.41
CA ARG A 77 12.40 10.29 -17.65
C ARG A 77 11.26 10.75 -16.74
N LYS A 78 10.96 12.06 -16.72
CA LYS A 78 9.84 12.59 -15.93
C LYS A 78 8.53 11.92 -16.36
N GLY A 79 8.00 11.05 -15.50
CA GLY A 79 6.76 10.32 -15.74
C GLY A 79 6.89 9.04 -16.58
N CYS A 80 8.11 8.56 -16.85
CA CYS A 80 8.36 7.25 -17.46
C CYS A 80 9.15 6.37 -16.48
N TYR A 81 8.70 5.13 -16.32
CA TYR A 81 9.29 4.12 -15.46
C TYR A 81 9.57 2.85 -16.28
N GLN A 82 10.63 2.16 -15.90
CA GLN A 82 11.02 0.87 -16.46
C GLN A 82 11.25 -0.11 -15.32
N LYS A 83 10.72 -1.33 -15.44
CA LYS A 83 11.04 -2.43 -14.53
C LYS A 83 12.50 -2.81 -14.70
N VAL A 84 13.23 -2.84 -13.60
CA VAL A 84 14.59 -3.38 -13.59
C VAL A 84 14.43 -4.88 -13.66
N ALA A 85 14.80 -5.48 -14.79
CA ALA A 85 15.03 -6.91 -14.83
C ALA A 85 16.21 -7.14 -13.87
N GLN A 86 15.96 -7.83 -12.76
CA GLN A 86 17.03 -8.37 -11.94
C GLN A 86 17.75 -9.39 -12.81
N GLU A 87 18.75 -8.95 -13.57
CA GLU A 87 19.75 -9.84 -14.13
C GLU A 87 20.50 -10.40 -12.91
N ALA A 88 20.15 -11.64 -12.55
CA ALA A 88 20.90 -12.43 -11.59
C ALA A 88 22.34 -12.55 -12.09
N SER A 89 23.24 -11.77 -11.48
CA SER A 89 24.69 -11.95 -11.61
C SER A 89 25.14 -13.24 -10.95
#